data_AF-A0A1B6H9Z4-F1
#
_entry.id   AF-A0A1B6H9Z4-F1
#
_cell.length_a   1.000
_cell.length_b   1.000
_cell.length_c   1.000
_cell.angle_alpha   90.00
_cell.angle_beta   90.00
_cell.angle_gamma   90.00
#
_symmetry.space_group_name_H-M   'P 1'
#
loop_
_entity.id
_entity.type
_entity.pdbx_description
1 polymer ?
#
loop_
_entity_poly.entity_id
_entity_poly.type
_entity_poly.pdbx_seq_one_letter_code
_entity_poly.pdbx_strand_id
1 'polypeptide(L)'
;MEEVTQKLGEDSKFEGLGEPEKPASEALLMKPPTPVLKVEREGNCYCGKERNLNIIELLCASCNRWFHESCIGYQLGKLVPFMMNYIFFCKNCSPTGLESFKKNQAMFPQMCVTAIGNLTQASVKEGKPRTKFSKERDIIPFIDAHWEGMTTTSRRVTQSWHSTVLRCLMKETNVMFACEDTEEGPMYSLLNLELTQIKPNYDAMIRGGSL
;
A
#
# COMPACT_ATOMS: atom_id res chain seq x y z
N MET A 1 -32.12 46.87 88.51
CA MET A 1 -32.73 45.56 88.20
C MET A 1 -33.91 45.89 87.30
N GLU A 2 -33.61 46.07 86.01
CA GLU A 2 -34.55 46.53 84.99
C GLU A 2 -34.29 45.74 83.72
N GLU A 3 -35.38 45.35 83.06
CA GLU A 3 -35.67 45.46 81.61
C GLU A 3 -36.57 44.29 81.16
N VAL A 4 -37.85 44.58 80.89
CA VAL A 4 -38.48 44.90 79.58
C VAL A 4 -39.04 43.64 78.90
N THR A 5 -40.37 43.59 78.94
CA THR A 5 -41.32 42.82 78.12
C THR A 5 -41.19 43.08 76.62
N GLN A 6 -41.37 42.06 75.76
CA GLN A 6 -42.53 41.98 74.84
C GLN A 6 -42.57 40.69 73.99
N LYS A 7 -43.81 40.36 73.59
CA LYS A 7 -44.26 39.19 72.84
C LYS A 7 -44.10 39.33 71.33
N LEU A 8 -44.10 38.16 70.69
CA LEU A 8 -44.04 37.82 69.27
C LEU A 8 -45.12 38.46 68.38
N GLY A 9 -44.68 38.91 67.21
CA GLY A 9 -45.36 39.32 65.98
C GLY A 9 -44.22 39.72 65.01
N GLU A 10 -44.24 39.56 63.70
CA GLU A 10 -45.19 39.22 62.65
C GLU A 10 -44.32 38.63 61.51
N ASP A 11 -44.88 37.84 60.59
CA ASP A 11 -44.50 37.99 59.18
C ASP A 11 -45.55 37.39 58.26
N SER A 12 -45.83 38.15 57.21
CA SER A 12 -47.00 38.07 56.37
C SER A 12 -46.70 37.39 55.04
N LYS A 13 -47.77 36.84 54.44
CA LYS A 13 -48.04 36.77 52.99
C LYS A 13 -47.25 35.75 52.15
N PHE A 14 -47.96 34.84 51.47
CA PHE A 14 -48.17 34.95 50.02
C PHE A 14 -49.17 33.90 49.51
N GLU A 15 -50.09 34.37 48.66
CA GLU A 15 -51.22 33.64 48.07
C GLU A 15 -50.78 32.80 46.86
N GLY A 16 -51.49 31.70 46.62
CA GLY A 16 -51.30 30.86 45.45
C GLY A 16 -51.81 31.51 44.16
N LEU A 17 -51.04 31.39 43.09
CA LEU A 17 -51.47 31.55 41.70
C LEU A 17 -50.74 30.51 40.84
N GLY A 18 -51.51 29.84 39.99
CA GLY A 18 -51.13 28.65 39.23
C GLY A 18 -49.97 28.81 38.28
N GLU A 19 -49.29 27.69 38.04
CA GLU A 19 -48.22 27.56 37.05
C GLU A 19 -48.81 27.68 35.62
N PRO A 20 -48.15 28.41 34.70
CA PRO A 20 -48.55 28.42 33.31
C PRO A 20 -48.02 27.16 32.60
N GLU A 21 -48.94 26.43 31.95
CA GLU A 21 -48.61 25.35 31.02
C GLU A 21 -47.75 25.86 29.86
N LYS A 22 -46.60 25.21 29.61
CA LYS A 22 -45.76 25.47 28.43
C LYS A 22 -46.41 24.85 27.18
N PRO A 23 -46.41 25.56 26.03
CA PRO A 23 -46.96 25.01 24.80
C PRO A 23 -46.03 23.95 24.21
N ALA A 24 -46.65 22.91 23.65
CA ALA A 24 -46.02 21.87 22.88
C ALA A 24 -45.64 22.38 21.48
N SER A 25 -44.34 22.52 21.18
CA SER A 25 -43.81 22.44 19.81
C SER A 25 -42.29 22.54 19.79
N GLU A 26 -41.60 21.39 19.76
CA GLU A 26 -40.43 21.20 18.89
C GLU A 26 -40.04 19.73 18.90
N ALA A 27 -40.72 18.95 18.04
CA ALA A 27 -40.15 17.69 17.60
C ALA A 27 -38.87 18.02 16.82
N LEU A 28 -37.72 17.87 17.48
CA LEU A 28 -36.41 17.87 16.85
C LEU A 28 -36.39 16.73 15.83
N LEU A 29 -36.74 17.06 14.58
CA LEU A 29 -36.47 16.24 13.41
C LEU A 29 -34.94 16.07 13.32
N MET A 30 -34.44 14.97 13.88
CA MET A 30 -33.11 14.46 13.56
C MET A 30 -33.09 14.18 12.06
N LYS A 31 -32.55 15.12 11.29
CA LYS A 31 -32.28 14.91 9.87
C LYS A 31 -31.38 13.67 9.77
N PRO A 32 -31.67 12.71 8.86
CA PRO A 32 -30.78 11.60 8.61
C PRO A 32 -29.39 12.16 8.29
N PRO A 33 -28.30 11.50 8.71
CA PRO A 33 -26.95 11.97 8.40
C PRO A 33 -26.89 12.13 6.89
N THR A 34 -26.68 13.38 6.44
CA THR A 34 -26.37 13.67 5.05
C THR A 34 -25.30 12.69 4.62
N PRO A 35 -25.48 11.94 3.52
CA PRO A 35 -24.43 11.08 3.02
C PRO A 35 -23.22 12.00 2.81
N VAL A 36 -22.19 11.81 3.63
CA VAL A 36 -20.91 12.47 3.44
C VAL A 36 -20.50 12.01 2.06
N LEU A 37 -20.64 12.88 1.06
CA LEU A 37 -20.09 12.67 -0.26
C LEU A 37 -18.62 12.36 -0.01
N LYS A 38 -18.24 11.10 -0.18
CA LYS A 38 -16.84 10.71 -0.17
C LYS A 38 -16.25 11.51 -1.32
N VAL A 39 -15.62 12.63 -1.00
CA VAL A 39 -14.76 13.34 -1.94
C VAL A 39 -13.79 12.26 -2.41
N GLU A 40 -13.97 11.81 -3.65
CA GLU A 40 -13.02 10.92 -4.28
C GLU A 40 -11.72 11.70 -4.27
N ARG A 41 -10.83 11.36 -3.33
CA ARG A 41 -9.51 11.96 -3.30
C ARG A 41 -8.86 11.56 -4.62
N GLU A 42 -8.74 12.54 -5.50
CA GLU A 42 -7.95 12.47 -6.72
C GLU A 42 -6.51 12.14 -6.31
N GLY A 43 -5.93 11.14 -6.95
CA GLY A 43 -4.59 10.65 -6.65
C GLY A 43 -4.53 9.16 -6.30
N ASN A 44 -3.37 8.59 -6.58
CA ASN A 44 -3.10 7.17 -6.40
C ASN A 44 -2.91 6.81 -4.91
N CYS A 45 -2.24 7.67 -4.12
CA CYS A 45 -1.86 7.39 -2.73
C CYS A 45 -2.64 8.24 -1.70
N TYR A 46 -2.56 7.90 -0.40
CA TYR A 46 -3.15 8.69 0.69
C TYR A 46 -2.70 10.15 0.72
N CYS A 47 -1.49 10.43 0.26
CA CYS A 47 -0.93 11.79 0.19
C CYS A 47 -1.46 12.60 -1.00
N GLY A 48 -2.35 12.03 -1.83
CA GLY A 48 -2.89 12.68 -3.03
C GLY A 48 -1.91 12.81 -4.19
N LYS A 49 -0.68 12.29 -4.05
CA LYS A 49 0.33 12.34 -5.11
C LYS A 49 0.19 11.16 -6.07
N GLU A 50 0.70 11.39 -7.27
CA GLU A 50 0.87 10.38 -8.31
C GLU A 50 1.96 9.36 -7.97
N ARG A 51 2.00 8.32 -8.79
CA ARG A 51 3.02 7.28 -8.68
C ARG A 51 4.44 7.80 -8.83
N ASN A 52 5.36 7.15 -8.15
CA ASN A 52 6.80 7.41 -8.28
C ASN A 52 7.58 6.10 -8.35
N LEU A 53 7.97 5.74 -9.57
CA LEU A 53 8.68 4.49 -9.88
C LEU A 53 10.08 4.38 -9.25
N ASN A 54 10.61 5.47 -8.67
CA ASN A 54 11.91 5.47 -7.99
C ASN A 54 11.82 5.08 -6.50
N ILE A 55 10.63 4.84 -5.98
CA ILE A 55 10.40 4.44 -4.58
C ILE A 55 9.55 3.17 -4.53
N ILE A 56 9.43 2.61 -3.32
CA ILE A 56 8.58 1.44 -3.11
C ILE A 56 7.12 1.89 -3.08
N GLU A 57 6.30 1.21 -3.88
CA GLU A 57 4.86 1.46 -3.98
C GLU A 57 4.11 0.13 -3.96
N LEU A 58 2.95 0.11 -3.30
CA LEU A 58 2.10 -1.06 -3.15
C LEU A 58 0.75 -0.85 -3.80
N LEU A 59 0.34 -1.79 -4.64
CA LEU A 59 -1.00 -1.82 -5.21
C LEU A 59 -1.98 -2.40 -4.18
N CYS A 60 -3.13 -1.77 -3.97
CA CYS A 60 -4.18 -2.37 -3.15
C CYS A 60 -5.00 -3.38 -3.95
N ALA A 61 -5.16 -4.60 -3.42
CA ALA A 61 -5.90 -5.69 -4.06
C ALA A 61 -7.40 -5.45 -4.24
N SER A 62 -7.98 -4.47 -3.54
CA SER A 62 -9.41 -4.16 -3.63
C SER A 62 -9.69 -2.94 -4.52
N CYS A 63 -9.05 -1.80 -4.26
CA CYS A 63 -9.34 -0.56 -5.01
C CYS A 63 -8.42 -0.33 -6.22
N ASN A 64 -7.41 -1.17 -6.45
CA ASN A 64 -6.42 -1.03 -7.52
C ASN A 64 -5.69 0.34 -7.55
N ARG A 65 -5.60 1.01 -6.40
CA ARG A 65 -4.80 2.24 -6.23
C ARG A 65 -3.42 1.93 -5.66
N TRP A 66 -2.45 2.79 -5.95
CA TRP A 66 -1.04 2.63 -5.54
C TRP A 66 -0.67 3.50 -4.33
N PHE A 67 -0.02 2.90 -3.35
CA PHE A 67 0.35 3.56 -2.10
C PHE A 67 1.85 3.55 -1.91
N HIS A 68 2.47 4.71 -1.71
CA HIS A 68 3.87 4.80 -1.33
C HIS A 68 4.12 4.09 -0.01
N GLU A 69 5.24 3.37 0.09
CA GLU A 69 5.66 2.70 1.34
C GLU A 69 5.72 3.69 2.51
N SER A 70 6.26 4.89 2.27
CA SER A 70 6.38 5.96 3.26
C SER A 70 5.04 6.55 3.73
N CYS A 71 3.93 6.23 3.06
CA CYS A 71 2.59 6.66 3.45
C CYS A 71 1.82 5.58 4.23
N ILE A 72 2.42 4.41 4.46
CA ILE A 72 1.82 3.30 5.20
C ILE A 72 2.18 3.41 6.68
N GLY A 73 1.22 3.16 7.57
CA GLY A 73 1.33 3.48 8.99
C GLY A 73 2.26 2.58 9.82
N TYR A 74 2.93 1.59 9.23
CA TYR A 74 3.81 0.66 9.95
C TYR A 74 4.96 0.15 9.07
N GLN A 75 6.02 -0.35 9.73
CA GLN A 75 7.20 -0.87 9.06
C GLN A 75 6.91 -2.20 8.34
N LEU A 76 7.16 -2.24 7.03
CA LEU A 76 6.91 -3.43 6.19
C LEU A 76 8.12 -4.38 6.04
N GLY A 77 9.22 -4.04 6.71
CA GLY A 77 10.52 -4.71 6.54
C GLY A 77 11.22 -4.32 5.24
N LYS A 78 12.16 -5.16 4.79
CA LYS A 78 12.93 -4.93 3.57
C LYS A 78 12.04 -5.18 2.34
N LEU A 79 11.93 -4.20 1.45
CA LEU A 79 11.20 -4.28 0.18
C LEU A 79 12.05 -3.71 -0.95
N VAL A 80 11.60 -3.92 -2.19
CA VAL A 80 12.24 -3.40 -3.41
C VAL A 80 11.13 -2.86 -4.32
N PRO A 81 11.35 -1.73 -5.04
CA PRO A 81 10.42 -1.29 -6.07
C PRO A 81 10.12 -2.41 -7.09
N PHE A 82 8.96 -2.34 -7.75
CA PHE A 82 8.52 -3.33 -8.75
C PHE A 82 8.35 -4.78 -8.25
N MET A 83 8.44 -5.05 -6.94
CA MET A 83 8.11 -6.37 -6.42
C MET A 83 6.63 -6.71 -6.71
N MET A 84 6.32 -7.98 -6.92
CA MET A 84 4.96 -8.44 -7.30
C MET A 84 4.41 -9.55 -6.40
N ASN A 85 5.25 -10.08 -5.51
CA ASN A 85 4.97 -11.22 -4.64
C ASN A 85 4.43 -10.77 -3.28
N TYR A 86 3.35 -9.99 -3.27
CA TYR A 86 2.70 -9.58 -2.04
C TYR A 86 1.21 -9.40 -2.25
N ILE A 87 0.47 -9.32 -1.15
CA ILE A 87 -0.93 -8.88 -1.09
C ILE A 87 -0.98 -7.69 -0.15
N PHE A 88 -1.64 -6.61 -0.58
CA PHE A 88 -1.78 -5.39 0.20
C PHE A 88 -3.22 -4.89 0.19
N PHE A 89 -3.71 -4.51 1.36
CA PHE A 89 -4.99 -3.84 1.55
C PHE A 89 -4.75 -2.50 2.23
N CYS A 90 -5.22 -1.42 1.60
CA CYS A 90 -5.19 -0.09 2.19
C CYS A 90 -6.24 0.02 3.31
N LYS A 91 -6.09 0.99 4.21
CA LYS A 91 -6.98 1.23 5.35
C LYS A 91 -8.43 1.46 4.97
N ASN A 92 -8.67 1.99 3.76
CA ASN A 92 -10.01 2.27 3.26
C ASN A 92 -10.72 1.01 2.72
N CYS A 93 -9.96 -0.03 2.38
CA CYS A 93 -10.48 -1.30 1.86
C CYS A 93 -10.44 -2.43 2.89
N SER A 94 -9.62 -2.28 3.93
CA SER A 94 -9.49 -3.26 5.00
C SER A 94 -10.73 -3.25 5.92
N PRO A 95 -11.32 -4.40 6.27
CA PRO A 95 -12.48 -4.47 7.16
C PRO A 95 -12.22 -3.92 8.57
N THR A 96 -10.97 -3.97 9.03
CA THR A 96 -10.58 -3.47 10.35
C THR A 96 -10.22 -1.99 10.37
N GLY A 97 -10.20 -1.33 9.20
CA GLY A 97 -9.69 0.04 9.06
C GLY A 97 -8.17 0.16 9.19
N LEU A 98 -7.45 -0.97 9.29
CA LEU A 98 -5.98 -1.02 9.37
C LEU A 98 -5.38 -1.56 8.08
N GLU A 99 -4.25 -1.02 7.63
CA GLU A 99 -3.52 -1.61 6.50
C GLU A 99 -3.12 -3.06 6.78
N SER A 100 -3.08 -3.89 5.72
CA SER A 100 -2.59 -5.26 5.79
C SER A 100 -1.63 -5.52 4.63
N PHE A 101 -0.50 -6.16 4.93
CA PHE A 101 0.53 -6.52 3.97
C PHE A 101 1.03 -7.94 4.27
N LYS A 102 1.06 -8.77 3.24
CA LYS A 102 1.62 -10.12 3.29
C LYS A 102 2.55 -10.31 2.10
N LYS A 103 3.85 -10.50 2.38
CA LYS A 103 4.82 -10.91 1.34
C LYS A 103 4.70 -12.42 1.13
N ASN A 104 4.56 -12.82 -0.13
CA ASN A 104 4.55 -14.21 -0.55
C ASN A 104 5.92 -14.62 -1.11
N GLN A 105 6.16 -15.91 -1.21
CA GLN A 105 7.36 -16.43 -1.85
C GLN A 105 7.43 -15.97 -3.32
N ALA A 106 8.53 -15.31 -3.70
CA ALA A 106 8.76 -14.95 -5.09
C ALA A 106 9.19 -16.17 -5.90
N MET A 107 8.63 -16.29 -7.10
CA MET A 107 9.15 -17.19 -8.12
C MET A 107 10.27 -16.52 -8.91
N PHE A 108 11.21 -17.30 -9.46
CA PHE A 108 12.33 -16.77 -10.24
C PHE A 108 11.92 -15.84 -11.41
N PRO A 109 10.84 -16.10 -12.17
CA PRO A 109 10.39 -15.15 -13.20
C PRO A 109 10.06 -13.78 -12.61
N GLN A 110 9.35 -13.73 -11.48
CA GLN A 110 9.01 -12.48 -10.81
C GLN A 110 10.26 -11.76 -10.30
N MET A 111 11.25 -12.51 -9.79
CA MET A 111 12.53 -11.93 -9.38
C MET A 111 13.27 -11.32 -10.57
N CYS A 112 13.30 -12.00 -11.72
CA CYS A 112 13.94 -11.48 -12.93
C CYS A 112 13.22 -10.22 -13.44
N VAL A 113 11.88 -10.20 -13.46
CA VAL A 113 11.11 -8.99 -13.82
C VAL A 113 11.41 -7.83 -12.88
N THR A 114 11.40 -8.09 -11.57
CA THR A 114 11.72 -7.08 -10.55
C THR A 114 13.14 -6.52 -10.77
N ALA A 115 14.12 -7.38 -11.01
CA ALA A 115 15.50 -6.97 -11.24
C ALA A 115 15.64 -6.11 -12.50
N ILE A 116 15.13 -6.58 -13.64
CA ILE A 116 15.22 -5.83 -14.91
C ILE A 116 14.45 -4.52 -14.82
N GLY A 117 13.27 -4.49 -14.18
CA GLY A 117 12.49 -3.27 -13.97
C GLY A 117 13.25 -2.21 -13.16
N ASN A 118 13.88 -2.62 -12.05
CA ASN A 118 14.70 -1.71 -11.24
C ASN A 118 15.94 -1.22 -12.00
N LEU A 119 16.66 -2.11 -12.69
CA LEU A 119 17.83 -1.74 -13.47
C LEU A 119 17.48 -0.76 -14.60
N THR A 120 16.34 -0.98 -15.27
CA THR A 120 15.79 -0.08 -16.29
C THR A 120 15.51 1.30 -15.69
N GLN A 121 14.73 1.36 -14.59
CA GLN A 121 14.39 2.62 -13.93
C GLN A 121 15.62 3.37 -13.40
N ALA A 122 16.59 2.65 -12.82
CA ALA A 122 17.84 3.23 -12.34
C ALA A 122 18.63 3.87 -13.49
N SER A 123 18.73 3.20 -14.64
CA SER A 123 19.43 3.74 -15.82
C SER A 123 18.77 5.02 -16.37
N VAL A 124 17.44 5.10 -16.31
CA VAL A 124 16.68 6.31 -16.68
C VAL A 124 16.98 7.44 -15.69
N LYS A 125 16.97 7.16 -14.38
CA LYS A 125 17.29 8.14 -13.32
C LYS A 125 18.71 8.67 -13.45
N GLU A 126 19.65 7.84 -13.89
CA GLU A 126 21.06 8.22 -14.14
C GLU A 126 21.27 8.97 -15.47
N GLY A 127 20.22 9.15 -16.28
CA GLY A 127 20.31 9.83 -17.58
C GLY A 127 20.95 9.00 -18.69
N LYS A 128 21.11 7.67 -18.49
CA LYS A 128 21.64 6.73 -19.49
C LYS A 128 20.67 5.56 -19.69
N PRO A 129 19.50 5.78 -20.33
CA PRO A 129 18.46 4.75 -20.44
C PRO A 129 18.98 3.46 -21.09
N ARG A 130 18.81 2.35 -20.40
CA ARG A 130 19.12 0.99 -20.84
C ARG A 130 17.88 0.13 -20.67
N THR A 131 17.62 -0.73 -21.66
CA THR A 131 16.52 -1.71 -21.61
C THR A 131 17.01 -3.15 -21.60
N LYS A 132 18.31 -3.38 -21.82
CA LYS A 132 18.94 -4.70 -21.97
C LYS A 132 20.06 -4.90 -20.95
N PHE A 133 20.09 -6.08 -20.35
CA PHE A 133 20.93 -6.39 -19.19
C PHE A 133 21.53 -7.80 -19.28
N SER A 134 22.79 -7.93 -18.91
CA SER A 134 23.49 -9.22 -18.83
C SER A 134 23.02 -9.98 -17.60
N LYS A 135 22.83 -11.30 -17.75
CA LYS A 135 22.51 -12.17 -16.61
C LYS A 135 23.58 -12.09 -15.52
N GLU A 136 24.85 -12.21 -15.89
CA GLU A 136 25.96 -12.32 -14.92
C GLU A 136 26.37 -10.97 -14.35
N ARG A 137 26.35 -9.90 -15.16
CA ARG A 137 26.87 -8.59 -14.73
C ARG A 137 25.82 -7.68 -14.11
N ASP A 138 24.55 -7.86 -14.45
CA ASP A 138 23.47 -6.97 -14.02
C ASP A 138 22.42 -7.72 -13.17
N ILE A 139 21.79 -8.77 -13.72
CA ILE A 139 20.60 -9.39 -13.10
C ILE A 139 20.95 -10.16 -11.83
N ILE A 140 21.96 -11.03 -11.87
CA ILE A 140 22.40 -11.81 -10.71
C ILE A 140 22.90 -10.91 -9.57
N PRO A 141 23.80 -9.92 -9.82
CA PRO A 141 24.24 -8.99 -8.78
C PRO A 141 23.08 -8.21 -8.16
N PHE A 142 22.10 -7.77 -8.96
CA PHE A 142 20.92 -7.09 -8.43
C PHE A 142 20.13 -8.00 -7.47
N ILE A 143 19.86 -9.25 -7.88
CA ILE A 143 19.11 -10.21 -7.06
C ILE A 143 19.86 -10.54 -5.77
N ASP A 144 21.18 -10.69 -5.83
CA ASP A 144 22.01 -10.98 -4.67
C ASP A 144 21.97 -9.82 -3.65
N ALA A 145 22.18 -8.59 -4.12
CA ALA A 145 22.17 -7.40 -3.26
C ALA A 145 20.82 -7.12 -2.60
N HIS A 146 19.71 -7.55 -3.22
CA HIS A 146 18.35 -7.27 -2.75
C HIS A 146 17.58 -8.50 -2.28
N TRP A 147 18.26 -9.62 -2.02
CA TRP A 147 17.64 -10.92 -1.79
C TRP A 147 16.50 -10.91 -0.75
N GLU A 148 16.76 -10.35 0.43
CA GLU A 148 15.79 -10.29 1.54
C GLU A 148 14.58 -9.37 1.24
N GLY A 149 14.77 -8.40 0.35
CA GLY A 149 13.70 -7.55 -0.16
C GLY A 149 12.79 -8.31 -1.13
N MET A 150 13.38 -9.15 -1.99
CA MET A 150 12.70 -9.83 -3.09
C MET A 150 11.99 -11.11 -2.68
N THR A 151 12.56 -11.92 -1.77
CA THR A 151 12.03 -13.25 -1.43
C THR A 151 12.02 -13.52 0.06
N THR A 152 11.12 -14.41 0.49
CA THR A 152 11.04 -14.92 1.86
C THR A 152 11.97 -16.12 2.10
N THR A 153 12.57 -16.68 1.06
CA THR A 153 13.54 -17.78 1.20
C THR A 153 14.85 -17.26 1.77
N SER A 154 15.39 -17.92 2.81
CA SER A 154 16.72 -17.60 3.33
C SER A 154 17.80 -17.74 2.26
N ARG A 155 18.71 -16.76 2.18
CA ARG A 155 19.83 -16.80 1.23
C ARG A 155 20.70 -18.02 1.51
N ARG A 156 20.95 -18.82 0.47
CA ARG A 156 21.94 -19.91 0.53
C ARG A 156 23.26 -19.41 -0.04
N VAL A 157 24.37 -19.87 0.53
CA VAL A 157 25.73 -19.54 0.05
C VAL A 157 26.00 -20.12 -1.34
N THR A 158 25.25 -21.16 -1.74
CA THR A 158 25.41 -21.84 -3.03
C THR A 158 24.95 -20.97 -4.21
N GLN A 159 25.72 -20.97 -5.30
CA GLN A 159 25.37 -20.25 -6.55
C GLN A 159 24.44 -21.03 -7.50
N SER A 160 23.92 -22.20 -7.10
CA SER A 160 23.06 -23.05 -7.95
C SER A 160 21.77 -22.36 -8.45
N TRP A 161 21.33 -21.31 -7.77
CA TRP A 161 20.20 -20.48 -8.21
C TRP A 161 20.52 -19.65 -9.47
N HIS A 162 21.80 -19.38 -9.79
CA HIS A 162 22.21 -18.65 -10.99
C HIS A 162 21.77 -19.41 -12.26
N SER A 163 21.93 -20.75 -12.25
CA SER A 163 21.47 -21.62 -13.33
C SER A 163 19.95 -21.67 -13.41
N THR A 164 19.25 -21.48 -12.28
CA THR A 164 17.78 -21.40 -12.27
C THR A 164 17.29 -20.08 -12.85
N VAL A 165 17.97 -18.97 -12.60
CA VAL A 165 17.74 -17.69 -13.27
C VAL A 165 17.92 -17.83 -14.77
N LEU A 166 19.02 -18.45 -15.23
CA LEU A 166 19.24 -18.68 -16.67
C LEU A 166 18.08 -19.49 -17.29
N ARG A 167 17.74 -20.64 -16.69
CA ARG A 167 16.67 -21.51 -17.18
C ARG A 167 15.32 -20.77 -17.22
N CYS A 168 15.06 -19.92 -16.23
CA CYS A 168 13.87 -19.08 -16.16
C CYS A 168 13.83 -18.07 -17.32
N LEU A 169 14.91 -17.30 -17.52
CA LEU A 169 15.00 -16.32 -18.60
C LEU A 169 14.80 -16.98 -19.97
N MET A 170 15.44 -18.12 -20.21
CA MET A 170 15.30 -18.88 -21.46
C MET A 170 13.87 -19.41 -21.64
N LYS A 171 13.28 -20.02 -20.61
CA LYS A 171 11.94 -20.63 -20.69
C LYS A 171 10.85 -19.59 -20.94
N GLU A 172 10.97 -18.43 -20.31
CA GLU A 172 9.98 -17.34 -20.38
C GLU A 172 10.35 -16.30 -21.46
N THR A 173 11.30 -16.60 -22.35
CA THR A 173 11.59 -15.78 -23.53
C THR A 173 10.38 -15.80 -24.48
N ASN A 174 10.05 -14.63 -25.05
CA ASN A 174 8.83 -14.36 -25.83
C ASN A 174 7.52 -14.38 -25.04
N VAL A 175 7.58 -14.58 -23.72
CA VAL A 175 6.42 -14.50 -22.82
C VAL A 175 6.56 -13.30 -21.89
N MET A 176 7.65 -13.24 -21.13
CA MET A 176 7.96 -12.13 -20.22
C MET A 176 9.24 -11.39 -20.59
N PHE A 177 10.16 -12.08 -21.26
CA PHE A 177 11.49 -11.56 -21.58
C PHE A 177 11.76 -11.61 -23.08
N ALA A 178 12.63 -10.73 -23.56
CA ALA A 178 13.30 -10.87 -24.84
C ALA A 178 14.80 -11.08 -24.61
N CYS A 179 15.44 -11.81 -25.53
CA CYS A 179 16.86 -12.11 -25.50
C CYS A 179 17.50 -11.68 -26.82
N GLU A 180 18.66 -11.04 -26.75
CA GLU A 180 19.48 -10.66 -27.89
C GLU A 180 20.93 -11.07 -27.68
N ASP A 181 21.50 -11.76 -28.64
CA ASP A 181 22.91 -12.12 -28.62
C ASP A 181 23.77 -10.92 -29.04
N THR A 182 24.76 -10.61 -28.21
CA THR A 182 25.74 -9.55 -28.46
C THR A 182 27.15 -10.14 -28.42
N GLU A 183 28.16 -9.36 -28.82
CA GLU A 183 29.58 -9.75 -28.70
C GLU A 183 29.97 -10.09 -27.25
N GLU A 184 29.28 -9.49 -26.28
CA GLU A 184 29.51 -9.70 -24.85
C GLU A 184 28.66 -10.85 -24.26
N GLY A 185 27.90 -11.56 -25.11
CA GLY A 185 26.98 -12.62 -24.75
C GLY A 185 25.51 -12.19 -24.76
N PRO A 186 24.60 -13.07 -24.28
CA PRO A 186 23.17 -12.83 -24.32
C PRO A 186 22.74 -11.74 -23.33
N MET A 187 21.95 -10.79 -23.84
CA MET A 187 21.37 -9.68 -23.09
C MET A 187 19.85 -9.84 -23.02
N TYR A 188 19.28 -9.63 -21.84
CA TYR A 188 17.87 -9.84 -21.55
C TYR A 188 17.16 -8.52 -21.28
N SER A 189 15.89 -8.44 -21.70
CA SER A 189 15.01 -7.28 -21.48
C SER A 189 13.60 -7.75 -21.12
N LEU A 190 12.78 -6.85 -20.58
CA LEU A 190 11.33 -7.10 -20.45
C LEU A 190 10.69 -7.04 -21.83
N LEU A 191 9.74 -7.94 -22.10
CA LEU A 191 8.96 -7.88 -23.33
C LEU A 191 8.02 -6.66 -23.32
N ASN A 192 7.43 -6.34 -22.16
CA ASN A 192 6.69 -5.10 -21.95
C ASN A 192 7.60 -4.07 -21.26
N LEU A 193 7.94 -3.00 -21.97
CA LEU A 193 8.81 -1.93 -21.47
C LEU A 193 8.09 -0.92 -20.57
N GLU A 194 6.76 -0.95 -20.52
CA GLU A 194 5.98 -0.03 -19.69
C GLU A 194 6.03 -0.46 -18.22
N LEU A 195 6.97 0.11 -17.46
CA LEU A 195 7.23 -0.27 -16.07
C LEU A 195 6.02 -0.05 -15.13
N THR A 196 5.09 0.83 -15.50
CA THR A 196 3.83 1.04 -14.74
C THR A 196 2.91 -0.19 -14.75
N GLN A 197 3.11 -1.12 -15.70
CA GLN A 197 2.38 -2.39 -15.78
C GLN A 197 2.95 -3.50 -14.89
N ILE A 198 4.13 -3.30 -14.28
CA ILE A 198 4.68 -4.26 -13.33
C ILE A 198 3.89 -4.17 -12.02
N LYS A 199 3.07 -5.19 -11.76
CA LYS A 199 2.18 -5.25 -10.59
C LYS A 199 1.87 -6.70 -10.19
N PRO A 200 1.46 -6.93 -8.92
CA PRO A 200 0.94 -8.22 -8.51
C PRO A 200 -0.23 -8.68 -9.39
N ASN A 201 -0.27 -9.97 -9.71
CA ASN A 201 -1.41 -10.59 -10.36
C ASN A 201 -2.31 -11.23 -9.30
N TYR A 202 -3.13 -10.40 -8.64
CA TYR A 202 -3.99 -10.85 -7.54
C TYR A 202 -4.94 -11.96 -7.95
N ASP A 203 -5.53 -11.89 -9.14
CA ASP A 203 -6.43 -12.93 -9.64
C ASP A 203 -5.75 -14.30 -9.73
N ALA A 204 -4.51 -14.35 -10.21
CA ALA A 204 -3.73 -15.57 -10.25
C ALA A 204 -3.36 -16.06 -8.84
N MET A 205 -3.05 -15.15 -7.91
CA MET A 205 -2.72 -15.49 -6.52
C MET A 205 -3.94 -16.04 -5.76
N ILE A 206 -5.14 -15.51 -6.01
CA ILE A 206 -6.41 -16.03 -5.48
C ILE A 206 -6.65 -17.44 -5.99
N ARG A 207 -6.59 -17.66 -7.31
CA ARG A 207 -6.81 -18.98 -7.92
C ARG A 207 -5.79 -20.03 -7.46
N GLY A 208 -4.57 -19.61 -7.16
CA GLY A 208 -3.50 -20.47 -6.66
C GLY A 208 -3.54 -20.75 -5.15
N GLY A 209 -4.57 -20.30 -4.42
CA GLY A 209 -4.70 -20.54 -2.97
C GLY A 209 -3.66 -19.81 -2.11
N SER A 210 -3.07 -18.73 -2.62
CA SER A 210 -2.05 -17.94 -1.92
C SER A 210 -2.61 -16.73 -1.15
N LEU A 211 -3.93 -16.53 -1.20
CA LEU A 211 -4.67 -15.61 -0.32
C LEU A 211 -5.12 -16.32 0.95
#